data_AF-A0A924SVD3-F1
#
_entry.id   AF-A0A924SVD3-F1
#
_cell.length_a   1.000
_cell.length_b   1.000
_cell.length_c   1.000
_cell.angle_alpha   90.00
_cell.angle_beta   90.00
_cell.angle_gamma   90.00
#
_symmetry.space_group_name_H-M   'P 1'
#
loop_
_entity.id
_entity.type
_entity.pdbx_description
1 polymer ?
#
loop_
_entity_poly.entity_id
_entity_poly.type
_entity_poly.pdbx_seq_one_letter_code
_entity_poly.pdbx_strand_id
1 'polypeptide(L)'
;MKITTTRTLNRTLNRIGASLIPALVVTITLGACSHEKTMNRAKETAARYWQDKAYPGKSYDVQVTEATKADDGTYRVKGIVDGETRVGSFNPDTENFSEGYYALSHEKTKHIAELEQESKYWKEKAESLEKENYKLKVRLNMAQGKKTLPGDDGDEDSAAPAKK
;
A
#
# COMPACT_ATOMS: atom_id res chain seq x y z
N MET A 1 39.03 76.60 -32.01
CA MET A 1 37.63 76.86 -32.41
C MET A 1 37.13 75.64 -33.19
N LYS A 2 36.02 75.03 -32.75
CA LYS A 2 35.14 74.04 -33.46
C LYS A 2 35.81 72.71 -33.90
N ILE A 3 35.74 71.63 -33.11
CA ILE A 3 34.69 70.57 -33.05
C ILE A 3 34.14 70.18 -34.43
N THR A 4 34.14 68.86 -34.70
CA THR A 4 33.23 68.02 -35.54
C THR A 4 34.09 67.10 -36.42
N THR A 5 34.12 65.77 -36.21
CA THR A 5 33.26 64.85 -36.97
C THR A 5 33.39 63.42 -36.39
N THR A 6 32.38 62.95 -35.67
CA THR A 6 32.14 61.53 -35.37
C THR A 6 30.76 61.17 -35.92
N ARG A 7 30.73 60.70 -37.17
CA ARG A 7 29.50 60.15 -37.76
C ARG A 7 29.86 59.20 -38.89
N THR A 8 29.97 57.92 -38.55
CA THR A 8 29.57 56.75 -39.37
C THR A 8 30.22 55.52 -38.75
N LEU A 9 29.48 54.77 -37.92
CA LEU A 9 29.73 53.34 -37.64
C LEU A 9 28.63 52.77 -36.71
N ASN A 10 27.36 53.07 -36.97
CA ASN A 10 26.23 52.56 -36.16
C ASN A 10 25.09 51.99 -37.02
N ARG A 11 25.40 51.34 -38.16
CA ARG A 11 24.37 50.86 -39.10
C ARG A 11 24.44 49.39 -39.52
N THR A 12 25.12 48.53 -38.77
CA THR A 12 25.23 47.10 -39.13
C THR A 12 24.77 46.10 -38.05
N LEU A 13 24.23 46.53 -36.92
CA LEU A 13 23.83 45.62 -35.82
C LEU A 13 22.33 45.25 -35.75
N ASN A 14 21.48 45.69 -36.68
CA ASN A 14 20.02 45.49 -36.59
C ASN A 14 19.41 44.46 -37.54
N ARG A 15 20.19 43.54 -38.15
CA ARG A 15 19.65 42.55 -39.10
C ARG A 15 19.70 41.08 -38.68
N ILE A 16 20.21 40.76 -37.49
CA ILE A 16 20.32 39.35 -37.03
C ILE A 16 19.30 39.01 -35.90
N GLY A 17 18.60 40.01 -35.34
CA GLY A 17 17.81 39.85 -34.11
C GLY A 17 16.35 39.38 -34.25
N ALA A 18 15.87 38.95 -35.42
CA ALA A 18 14.43 38.74 -35.64
C ALA A 18 14.03 37.35 -36.19
N SER A 19 14.93 36.35 -36.17
CA SER A 19 14.62 35.02 -36.74
C SER A 19 14.94 33.82 -35.83
N LEU A 20 15.27 34.04 -34.55
CA LEU A 20 15.63 32.97 -33.62
C LEU A 20 14.64 32.76 -32.47
N ILE A 21 13.67 33.66 -32.29
CA ILE A 21 12.71 33.62 -31.19
C ILE A 21 11.52 32.66 -31.45
N PRO A 22 10.95 32.49 -32.66
CA PRO A 22 9.82 31.57 -32.82
C PRO A 22 10.24 30.10 -32.77
N ALA A 23 11.52 29.77 -33.00
CA ALA A 23 12.01 28.39 -32.98
C ALA A 23 12.12 27.81 -31.56
N LEU A 24 12.35 28.65 -30.54
CA LEU A 24 12.52 28.19 -29.15
C LEU A 24 11.18 27.89 -28.45
N VAL A 25 10.07 28.50 -28.90
CA VAL A 25 8.74 28.29 -28.29
C VAL A 25 8.08 27.00 -28.80
N VAL A 26 8.42 26.54 -30.01
CA VAL A 26 7.87 25.30 -30.59
C VAL A 26 8.46 24.05 -29.93
N THR A 27 9.70 24.07 -29.46
CA THR A 27 10.33 22.90 -28.83
C THR A 27 9.81 22.58 -27.43
N ILE A 28 9.21 23.53 -26.72
CA ILE A 28 8.73 23.30 -25.33
C ILE A 28 7.36 22.60 -25.31
N THR A 29 6.54 22.72 -26.36
CA THR A 29 5.17 22.17 -26.38
C THR A 29 5.09 20.68 -26.74
N LEU A 30 6.13 20.11 -27.36
CA LEU A 30 6.14 18.69 -27.76
C LEU A 30 6.54 17.72 -26.63
N GLY A 31 7.15 18.22 -25.55
CA GLY A 31 7.60 17.39 -24.42
C GLY A 31 6.47 16.95 -23.46
N ALA A 32 5.35 17.68 -23.42
CA ALA A 32 4.26 17.41 -22.48
C ALA A 32 3.34 16.25 -22.92
N CYS A 33 3.26 15.97 -24.23
CA CYS A 33 2.38 14.91 -24.76
C CYS A 33 2.93 13.49 -24.58
N SER A 34 4.23 13.30 -24.37
CA SER A 34 4.82 11.95 -24.22
C SER A 34 4.52 11.36 -22.84
N HIS A 35 4.57 12.21 -21.80
CA HIS A 35 4.36 11.79 -20.42
C HIS A 35 2.92 11.35 -20.14
N GLU A 36 1.94 12.08 -20.67
CA GLU A 36 0.51 11.78 -20.49
C GLU A 36 0.10 10.47 -21.18
N LYS A 37 0.69 10.16 -22.34
CA LYS A 37 0.50 8.88 -23.04
C LYS A 37 1.04 7.70 -22.23
N THR A 38 2.23 7.82 -21.65
CA THR A 38 2.80 6.75 -20.81
C THR A 38 2.01 6.56 -19.52
N MET A 39 1.47 7.64 -18.93
CA MET A 39 0.64 7.57 -17.75
C MET A 39 -0.70 6.88 -18.03
N ASN A 40 -1.36 7.22 -19.14
CA ASN A 40 -2.61 6.58 -19.53
C ASN A 40 -2.41 5.10 -19.89
N ARG A 41 -1.29 4.75 -20.54
CA ARG A 41 -0.91 3.33 -20.74
C ARG A 41 -0.69 2.60 -19.42
N ALA A 42 0.00 3.22 -18.46
CA ALA A 42 0.20 2.62 -17.14
C ALA A 42 -1.14 2.33 -16.44
N LYS A 43 -2.09 3.28 -16.51
CA LYS A 43 -3.44 3.10 -15.95
C LYS A 43 -4.23 2.01 -16.66
N GLU A 44 -4.19 1.96 -18.00
CA GLU A 44 -4.91 0.94 -18.78
C GLU A 44 -4.33 -0.46 -18.52
N THR A 45 -3.01 -0.61 -18.54
CA THR A 45 -2.35 -1.89 -18.27
C THR A 45 -2.61 -2.36 -16.84
N ALA A 46 -2.60 -1.45 -15.87
CA ALA A 46 -2.97 -1.76 -14.49
C ALA A 46 -4.43 -2.21 -14.37
N ALA A 47 -5.35 -1.51 -15.03
CA ALA A 47 -6.77 -1.88 -15.02
C ALA A 47 -6.98 -3.29 -15.59
N ARG A 48 -6.36 -3.60 -16.73
CA ARG A 48 -6.40 -4.93 -17.34
C ARG A 48 -5.78 -5.99 -16.44
N TYR A 49 -4.60 -5.71 -15.88
CA TYR A 49 -3.94 -6.64 -14.96
C TYR A 49 -4.82 -6.97 -13.76
N TRP A 50 -5.39 -5.96 -13.11
CA TRP A 50 -6.27 -6.15 -11.96
C TRP A 50 -7.58 -6.83 -12.32
N GLN A 51 -8.15 -6.54 -13.49
CA GLN A 51 -9.34 -7.22 -13.99
C GLN A 51 -9.06 -8.72 -14.23
N ASP A 52 -7.94 -9.05 -14.87
CA ASP A 52 -7.56 -10.42 -15.18
C ASP A 52 -7.12 -11.22 -13.95
N LYS A 53 -6.44 -10.57 -12.99
CA LYS A 53 -5.94 -11.20 -11.76
C LYS A 53 -6.97 -11.33 -10.66
N ALA A 54 -7.85 -10.34 -10.49
CA ALA A 54 -8.85 -10.41 -9.45
C ALA A 54 -9.79 -11.58 -9.73
N TYR A 55 -10.36 -11.67 -10.95
CA TYR A 55 -11.29 -12.74 -11.31
C TYR A 55 -11.40 -12.96 -12.84
N PRO A 56 -10.77 -14.01 -13.41
CA PRO A 56 -10.92 -14.30 -14.84
C PRO A 56 -12.39 -14.58 -15.18
N GLY A 57 -12.97 -13.79 -16.07
CA GLY A 57 -14.34 -13.98 -16.58
C GLY A 57 -15.47 -13.24 -15.84
N LYS A 58 -15.17 -12.34 -14.89
CA LYS A 58 -16.17 -11.44 -14.27
C LYS A 58 -15.72 -9.99 -14.37
N SER A 59 -16.63 -9.10 -14.80
CA SER A 59 -16.38 -7.65 -14.81
C SER A 59 -16.58 -7.08 -13.40
N TYR A 60 -15.52 -6.56 -12.79
CA TYR A 60 -15.57 -5.77 -11.56
C TYR A 60 -15.27 -4.30 -11.86
N ASP A 61 -15.75 -3.41 -11.00
CA ASP A 61 -15.40 -1.99 -11.04
C ASP A 61 -13.95 -1.80 -10.58
N VAL A 62 -13.02 -1.88 -11.53
CA VAL A 62 -11.62 -1.48 -11.33
C VAL A 62 -11.49 0.00 -11.63
N GLN A 63 -11.28 0.81 -10.59
CA GLN A 63 -11.08 2.25 -10.74
C GLN A 63 -9.63 2.61 -10.49
N VAL A 64 -8.91 2.98 -11.54
CA VAL A 64 -7.52 3.44 -11.40
C VAL A 64 -7.50 4.94 -11.13
N THR A 65 -7.20 5.31 -9.87
CA THR A 65 -7.30 6.69 -9.39
C THR A 65 -6.06 7.51 -9.65
N GLU A 66 -4.86 6.91 -9.55
CA GLU A 66 -3.60 7.66 -9.58
C GLU A 66 -2.48 6.88 -10.27
N ALA A 67 -1.62 7.57 -11.01
CA ALA A 67 -0.39 7.01 -11.55
C ALA A 67 0.73 8.04 -11.37
N THR A 68 1.70 7.71 -10.54
CA THR A 68 2.79 8.60 -10.14
C THR A 68 4.11 8.02 -10.62
N LYS A 69 4.91 8.81 -11.33
CA LYS A 69 6.23 8.38 -11.78
C LYS A 69 7.16 8.25 -10.57
N ALA A 70 7.78 7.08 -10.41
CA ALA A 70 8.81 6.83 -9.42
C ALA A 70 10.20 7.20 -9.97
N ASP A 71 11.16 7.39 -9.07
CA ASP A 71 12.52 7.87 -9.39
C ASP A 71 13.32 6.88 -10.25
N ASP A 72 12.91 5.61 -10.28
CA ASP A 72 13.50 4.51 -11.06
C ASP A 72 12.97 4.40 -12.50
N GLY A 73 12.13 5.35 -12.93
CA GLY A 73 11.51 5.34 -14.26
C GLY A 73 10.26 4.46 -14.36
N THR A 74 9.87 3.77 -13.29
CA THR A 74 8.60 3.05 -13.21
C THR A 74 7.45 3.98 -12.85
N TYR A 75 6.21 3.55 -13.11
CA TYR A 75 4.99 4.26 -12.71
C TYR A 75 4.32 3.48 -11.59
N ARG A 76 4.18 4.10 -10.41
CA ARG A 76 3.37 3.56 -9.33
C ARG A 76 1.91 3.88 -9.63
N VAL A 77 1.09 2.85 -9.78
CA VAL A 77 -0.34 2.97 -10.08
C VAL A 77 -1.14 2.56 -8.85
N LYS A 78 -2.10 3.40 -8.46
CA LYS A 78 -3.04 3.14 -7.37
C LYS A 78 -4.44 3.00 -7.95
N GLY A 79 -5.12 1.93 -7.58
CA GLY A 79 -6.48 1.65 -8.00
C GLY A 79 -7.31 1.08 -6.86
N ILE A 80 -8.62 1.14 -7.03
CA ILE A 80 -9.60 0.50 -6.16
C ILE A 80 -10.15 -0.69 -6.93
N VAL A 81 -10.03 -1.87 -6.35
CA VAL A 81 -10.53 -3.14 -6.89
C VAL A 81 -11.48 -3.71 -5.83
N ASP A 82 -12.77 -3.81 -6.15
CA ASP A 82 -13.79 -4.34 -5.24
C ASP A 82 -13.87 -3.61 -3.88
N GLY A 83 -13.67 -2.28 -3.91
CA GLY A 83 -13.62 -1.45 -2.70
C GLY A 83 -12.29 -1.49 -1.92
N GLU A 84 -11.33 -2.34 -2.32
CA GLU A 84 -10.00 -2.38 -1.72
C GLU A 84 -9.00 -1.54 -2.52
N THR A 85 -8.22 -0.73 -1.81
CA THR A 85 -7.15 0.07 -2.43
C THR A 85 -5.94 -0.81 -2.68
N ARG A 86 -5.58 -0.99 -3.96
CA ARG A 86 -4.38 -1.70 -4.40
C ARG A 86 -3.39 -0.76 -5.04
N VAL A 87 -2.12 -1.10 -4.90
CA VAL A 87 -0.99 -0.34 -5.48
C VAL A 87 -0.12 -1.33 -6.23
N GLY A 88 0.27 -0.98 -7.45
CA GLY A 88 1.26 -1.73 -8.22
C GLY A 88 2.27 -0.79 -8.86
N SER A 89 3.32 -1.36 -9.44
CA SER A 89 4.25 -0.67 -10.32
C SER A 89 4.09 -1.17 -11.75
N PHE A 90 4.09 -0.23 -12.68
CA PHE A 90 4.14 -0.44 -14.11
C PHE A 90 5.53 -0.04 -14.61
N ASN A 91 6.21 -0.95 -15.29
CA ASN A 91 7.47 -0.64 -15.95
C ASN A 91 7.20 -0.33 -17.43
N PRO A 92 7.43 0.91 -17.91
CA PRO A 92 7.18 1.28 -19.29
C PRO A 92 8.14 0.62 -20.28
N ASP A 93 9.34 0.22 -19.84
CA ASP A 93 10.37 -0.37 -20.71
C ASP A 93 10.09 -1.84 -21.01
N THR A 94 9.53 -2.56 -20.03
CA THR A 94 9.17 -3.99 -20.16
C THR A 94 7.68 -4.21 -20.41
N GLU A 95 6.89 -3.13 -20.42
CA GLU A 95 5.43 -3.12 -20.48
C GLU A 95 4.75 -4.04 -19.45
N ASN A 96 5.45 -4.35 -18.36
CA ASN A 96 4.99 -5.29 -17.36
C ASN A 96 4.40 -4.57 -16.14
N PHE A 97 3.32 -5.13 -15.60
CA PHE A 97 2.69 -4.64 -14.38
C PHE A 97 2.90 -5.65 -13.24
N SER A 98 3.27 -5.14 -12.07
CA SER A 98 3.48 -5.91 -10.86
C SER A 98 2.79 -5.23 -9.69
N GLU A 99 1.94 -5.94 -8.95
CA GLU A 99 1.38 -5.41 -7.69
C GLU A 99 2.45 -5.15 -6.61
N GLY A 100 3.70 -5.54 -6.85
CA GLY A 100 4.82 -5.27 -5.95
C GLY A 100 4.62 -5.87 -4.54
N TYR A 101 5.61 -5.69 -3.68
CA TYR A 101 5.54 -6.16 -2.29
C TYR A 101 4.54 -5.38 -1.42
N TYR A 102 4.08 -4.20 -1.86
CA TYR A 102 3.25 -3.29 -1.07
C TYR A 102 1.80 -3.77 -0.89
N ALA A 103 1.21 -4.39 -1.92
CA ALA A 103 -0.11 -5.01 -1.80
C ALA A 103 -0.07 -6.16 -0.78
N LEU A 104 0.93 -7.04 -0.89
CA LEU A 104 1.18 -8.13 0.05
C LEU A 104 1.44 -7.65 1.48
N SER A 105 2.20 -6.57 1.67
CA SER A 105 2.51 -6.08 3.01
C SER A 105 1.28 -5.48 3.69
N HIS A 106 0.44 -4.75 2.95
CA HIS A 106 -0.76 -4.13 3.51
C HIS A 106 -1.81 -5.19 3.89
N GLU A 107 -2.02 -6.20 3.04
CA GLU A 107 -2.87 -7.35 3.36
C GLU A 107 -2.34 -8.12 4.58
N LYS A 108 -1.03 -8.36 4.65
CA LYS A 108 -0.42 -9.00 5.82
C LYS A 108 -0.61 -8.18 7.09
N THR A 109 -0.41 -6.86 7.05
CA THR A 109 -0.60 -6.01 8.23
C THR A 109 -2.06 -5.95 8.68
N LYS A 110 -3.02 -5.86 7.75
CA LYS A 110 -4.45 -5.93 8.05
C LYS A 110 -4.81 -7.26 8.72
N HIS A 111 -4.35 -8.37 8.14
CA HIS A 111 -4.60 -9.70 8.67
C HIS A 111 -3.95 -9.91 10.06
N ILE A 112 -2.76 -9.36 10.29
CA ILE A 112 -2.11 -9.37 11.61
C ILE A 112 -2.98 -8.61 12.63
N ALA A 113 -3.48 -7.42 12.28
CA ALA A 113 -4.32 -6.64 13.17
C ALA A 113 -5.64 -7.34 13.51
N GLU A 114 -6.27 -8.00 12.53
CA GLU A 114 -7.46 -8.83 12.74
C GLU A 114 -7.17 -10.00 13.71
N LEU A 115 -6.08 -10.73 13.49
CA LEU A 115 -5.66 -11.83 14.36
C LEU A 115 -5.30 -11.36 15.78
N GLU A 116 -4.68 -10.19 15.93
CA GLU A 116 -4.39 -9.59 17.24
C GLU A 116 -5.68 -9.26 18.00
N GLN A 117 -6.70 -8.76 17.30
CA GLN A 117 -8.01 -8.48 17.90
C GLN A 117 -8.73 -9.77 18.32
N GLU A 118 -8.69 -10.81 17.48
CA GLU A 118 -9.24 -12.13 17.81
C GLU A 118 -8.52 -12.76 19.02
N SER A 119 -7.19 -12.72 19.04
CA SER A 119 -6.38 -13.21 20.16
C SER A 119 -6.73 -12.51 21.47
N LYS A 120 -6.87 -11.18 21.43
CA LYS A 120 -7.30 -10.39 22.58
C LYS A 120 -8.69 -10.78 23.05
N TYR A 121 -9.66 -10.92 22.14
CA TYR A 121 -11.01 -11.37 22.48
C TYR A 121 -11.02 -12.74 23.16
N TRP A 122 -10.29 -13.71 22.61
CA TRP A 122 -10.22 -15.05 23.20
C TRP A 122 -9.56 -15.06 24.57
N LYS A 123 -8.52 -14.23 24.77
CA LYS A 123 -7.88 -14.08 26.08
C LYS A 123 -8.82 -13.49 27.13
N GLU A 124 -9.50 -12.39 26.82
CA GLU A 124 -10.48 -11.77 27.72
C GLU A 124 -11.62 -12.73 28.07
N LYS A 125 -12.09 -13.51 27.08
CA LYS A 125 -13.12 -14.53 27.28
C LYS A 125 -12.65 -15.68 28.16
N ALA A 126 -11.42 -16.15 27.98
CA ALA A 126 -10.81 -17.19 28.82
C ALA A 126 -10.68 -16.71 30.27
N GLU A 127 -10.17 -15.50 30.50
CA GLU A 127 -10.05 -14.92 31.85
C GLU A 127 -11.42 -14.74 32.53
N SER A 128 -12.46 -14.38 31.77
CA SER A 128 -13.82 -14.29 32.30
C SER A 128 -14.36 -15.65 32.73
N LEU A 129 -14.17 -16.68 31.89
CA LEU A 129 -14.61 -18.04 32.19
C LEU A 129 -13.83 -18.64 33.36
N GLU A 130 -12.54 -18.37 33.50
CA GLU A 130 -11.73 -18.82 34.64
C GLU A 130 -12.24 -18.24 35.96
N LYS A 131 -12.58 -16.94 35.99
CA LYS A 131 -13.17 -16.28 37.16
C LYS A 131 -14.53 -16.88 37.53
N GLU A 132 -15.38 -17.16 36.54
CA GLU A 132 -16.67 -17.80 36.76
C GLU A 132 -16.52 -19.23 37.27
N ASN A 133 -15.62 -20.00 36.66
CA ASN A 133 -15.31 -21.36 37.07
C ASN A 133 -14.78 -21.41 38.52
N TYR A 134 -13.88 -20.49 38.87
CA TYR A 134 -13.41 -20.35 40.25
C TYR A 134 -14.56 -20.06 41.23
N LYS A 135 -15.44 -19.10 40.91
CA LYS A 135 -16.63 -18.80 41.75
C LYS A 135 -17.54 -20.01 41.90
N LEU A 136 -17.76 -20.76 40.83
CA LEU A 136 -18.57 -21.98 40.85
C LEU A 136 -17.91 -23.09 41.69
N LYS A 137 -16.59 -23.29 41.56
CA LYS A 137 -15.83 -24.23 42.40
C LYS A 137 -15.94 -23.88 43.87
N VAL A 138 -15.77 -22.61 44.24
CA VAL A 138 -15.94 -22.15 45.63
C VAL A 138 -17.36 -22.45 46.13
N ARG A 139 -18.40 -22.11 45.36
CA ARG A 139 -19.79 -22.40 45.72
C ARG A 139 -20.06 -23.89 45.87
N LEU A 140 -19.52 -24.72 44.98
CA LEU A 140 -19.65 -26.17 45.04
C LEU A 140 -19.02 -26.72 46.33
N ASN A 141 -17.80 -26.27 46.67
CA ASN A 141 -17.11 -26.71 47.88
C ASN A 141 -17.85 -26.29 49.16
N MET A 142 -18.42 -25.08 49.19
CA MET A 142 -19.29 -24.64 50.29
C MET A 142 -20.56 -25.49 50.40
N ALA A 143 -21.19 -25.84 49.27
CA ALA A 143 -22.39 -26.69 49.25
C ALA A 143 -22.11 -28.14 49.64
N GLN A 144 -20.92 -28.66 49.36
CA GLN A 144 -20.48 -30.03 49.69
C GLN A 144 -19.86 -30.15 51.10
N GLY A 145 -19.74 -29.04 51.86
CA GLY A 145 -19.16 -29.06 53.20
C GLY A 145 -17.65 -29.33 53.26
N LYS A 146 -16.95 -29.34 52.11
CA LYS A 146 -15.49 -29.45 52.04
C LYS A 146 -14.87 -28.07 52.34
N LYS A 147 -14.20 -27.94 53.48
CA LYS A 147 -13.37 -26.75 53.79
C LYS A 147 -12.20 -26.69 52.80
N THR A 148 -12.29 -25.83 51.78
CA THR A 148 -11.13 -25.47 50.96
C THR A 148 -10.22 -24.52 51.75
N LEU A 149 -9.04 -25.01 52.11
CA LEU A 149 -7.93 -24.14 52.49
C LEU A 149 -7.28 -23.63 51.19
N PRO A 150 -6.90 -22.34 51.11
CA PRO A 150 -6.18 -21.81 49.96
C PRO A 150 -4.75 -22.37 49.98
N GLY A 151 -4.41 -23.25 49.04
CA GLY A 151 -3.04 -23.76 48.86
C GLY A 151 -2.88 -25.27 48.68
N ASP A 152 -3.96 -26.04 48.51
CA ASP A 152 -3.85 -27.47 48.18
C ASP A 152 -3.80 -27.65 46.66
N ASP A 153 -2.64 -27.32 46.09
CA ASP A 153 -2.23 -27.73 44.74
C ASP A 153 -1.92 -29.22 44.81
N GLY A 154 -2.97 -30.05 44.84
CA GLY A 154 -2.85 -31.50 44.81
C GLY A 154 -2.26 -31.94 43.49
N ASP A 155 -0.94 -32.12 43.49
CA ASP A 155 -0.21 -32.95 42.54
C ASP A 155 -0.81 -34.37 42.53
N GLU A 156 -1.74 -34.64 41.62
CA GLU A 156 -2.05 -36.01 41.20
C GLU A 156 -1.02 -36.45 40.16
N ASP A 157 0.20 -36.70 40.64
CA ASP A 157 1.25 -37.38 39.92
C ASP A 157 1.20 -38.89 40.21
N SER A 158 1.56 -39.70 39.21
CA SER A 158 1.91 -41.13 39.29
C SER A 158 0.81 -42.22 39.34
N ALA A 159 0.12 -42.44 38.22
CA ALA A 159 -0.35 -43.78 37.86
C ALA A 159 0.75 -44.52 37.06
N ALA A 160 1.64 -45.22 37.77
CA ALA A 160 2.63 -46.11 37.17
C ALA A 160 1.95 -47.34 36.51
N PRO A 161 2.33 -47.73 35.27
CA PRO A 161 1.82 -48.98 34.69
C PRO A 161 2.52 -50.19 35.30
N ALA A 162 1.73 -51.08 35.90
CA ALA A 162 2.18 -52.35 36.46
C ALA A 162 2.73 -53.28 35.37
N LYS A 163 3.97 -53.76 35.57
CA LYS A 163 4.56 -54.86 34.79
C LYS A 163 3.86 -56.19 35.15
N LYS A 164 3.45 -56.93 34.13
CA LYS A 164 3.35 -58.40 34.15
C LYS A 164 3.98 -58.94 32.87
#